data_AF-A0AAI9USR2-F1
#
_entry.id   AF-A0AAI9USR2-F1
#
_cell.length_a   1.000
_cell.length_b   1.000
_cell.length_c   1.000
_cell.angle_alpha   90.00
_cell.angle_beta   90.00
_cell.angle_gamma   90.00
#
_symmetry.space_group_name_H-M   'P 1'
#
loop_
_entity.id
_entity.type
_entity.pdbx_description
1 polymer ?
#
loop_
_entity_poly.entity_id
_entity_poly.type
_entity_poly.pdbx_seq_one_letter_code
_entity_poly.pdbx_strand_id
1 'polypeptide(L)'
;MMFRKLIPAIAALIAALPPVNGQAVRFNNPEGVDIWCGKAYRATNSSFDPGGRFPEPAISSVPLLRLKVRPRLSIYLETDSSANLLIDAAVSNQVGSPLPVGYGSNYTNSTSKPLTVEILLGEDVLATEEVALGSRDNEVALPLDSLTPRMETYNITIRTKLDSLHVYEGWTEFPYLPYPEDYGSVSRIDNLYGGLLAQRGKDADWDLIFAYTYYTQWTLYWNDSVDTLNEFAAMGYNVIHIVPTGSLGEIPFPWDEFEPYLQRADELGLYLRYDVLWTWPNLTNMVDQVTRLRTHPSILLWYQSDEADGKANPANSTGMAYEHIKAIDPYHPVSLALNCWDFHYAEYGAGADIIMSDVYPVAINATFSTVYGTECNATYGCCGCDDCEGNFEDISVRLDEFHRRDEILGWQKTQWFAPQAFGNETFWARYPTAEEEVVMTVLSVNHGAKGIVMWNYPATPELEGLTSKLAGVFTNEAAVEFLLGTERTQDLPVEGAKRVDAAVWVDEAKKQVLVSVVNLSYDEISGEIRVILPDGVEVGEVVEVLWGDVAWEMVDGSLVATEGLLGLQTSVFITALL
;
A
#
# COMPACT_ATOMS: atom_id res chain seq x y z
N MET A 1 51.21 16.18 3.03
CA MET A 1 51.20 15.06 3.99
C MET A 1 49.83 14.41 3.84
N MET A 2 49.74 13.40 2.98
CA MET A 2 48.50 12.68 2.66
C MET A 2 48.16 11.74 3.83
N PHE A 3 47.06 11.99 4.52
CA PHE A 3 46.44 10.97 5.38
C PHE A 3 45.37 10.26 4.57
N ARG A 4 45.75 9.12 3.98
CA ARG A 4 44.82 8.08 3.54
C ARG A 4 44.11 7.56 4.79
N LYS A 5 42.83 7.88 4.96
CA LYS A 5 41.94 7.10 5.84
C LYS A 5 41.79 5.72 5.18
N LEU A 6 42.37 4.69 5.80
CA LEU A 6 42.02 3.31 5.47
C LEU A 6 40.56 3.10 5.89
N ILE A 7 39.70 2.84 4.91
CA ILE A 7 38.37 2.29 5.12
C ILE A 7 38.60 0.83 5.54
N PRO A 8 38.23 0.40 6.76
CA PRO A 8 38.18 -1.02 7.05
C PRO A 8 37.03 -1.60 6.24
N ALA A 9 37.30 -2.67 5.49
CA ALA A 9 36.25 -3.51 4.94
C ALA A 9 35.44 -4.07 6.11
N ILE A 10 34.32 -3.42 6.42
CA ILE A 10 33.32 -3.92 7.36
C ILE A 10 32.64 -5.06 6.61
N ALA A 11 32.97 -6.28 7.00
CA ALA A 11 32.15 -7.43 6.68
C ALA A 11 30.74 -7.11 7.18
N ALA A 12 29.78 -7.03 6.25
CA ALA A 12 28.36 -6.98 6.58
C ALA A 12 28.13 -8.11 7.58
N LEU A 13 27.69 -7.73 8.79
CA LEU A 13 27.20 -8.69 9.75
C LEU A 13 26.00 -9.30 9.04
N ILE A 14 26.17 -10.53 8.54
CA ILE A 14 25.07 -11.33 8.04
C ILE A 14 24.05 -11.31 9.16
N ALA A 15 22.94 -10.60 8.96
CA ALA A 15 21.72 -10.88 9.69
C ALA A 15 21.34 -12.29 9.22
N ALA A 16 22.00 -13.29 9.81
CA ALA A 16 21.38 -14.58 9.93
C ALA A 16 20.13 -14.22 10.69
N LEU A 17 18.97 -14.25 10.01
CA LEU A 17 17.68 -14.25 10.68
C LEU A 17 17.88 -15.18 11.88
N PRO A 18 17.90 -14.65 13.12
CA PRO A 18 17.97 -15.54 14.26
C PRO A 18 16.80 -16.52 14.09
N PRO A 19 16.92 -17.78 14.50
CA PRO A 19 15.75 -18.66 14.52
C PRO A 19 14.66 -17.88 15.24
N VAL A 20 13.62 -17.50 14.50
CA VAL A 20 12.48 -16.78 15.03
C VAL A 20 11.94 -17.70 16.12
N ASN A 21 12.16 -17.33 17.37
CA ASN A 21 11.61 -18.04 18.52
C ASN A 21 10.16 -17.62 18.77
N GLY A 22 9.53 -16.96 17.80
CA GLY A 22 8.09 -16.99 17.62
C GLY A 22 7.65 -18.44 17.37
N GLN A 23 6.56 -18.86 18.01
CA GLN A 23 6.00 -20.18 17.80
C GLN A 23 5.45 -20.29 16.37
N ALA A 24 6.31 -20.54 15.39
CA ALA A 24 5.90 -20.90 14.04
C ALA A 24 4.93 -22.08 14.18
N VAL A 25 3.67 -21.85 13.80
CA VAL A 25 2.65 -22.89 13.92
C VAL A 25 2.85 -23.84 12.76
N ARG A 26 2.67 -25.13 13.01
CA ARG A 26 2.70 -26.12 11.95
C ARG A 26 1.48 -25.92 11.04
N PHE A 27 1.73 -25.59 9.78
CA PHE A 27 0.74 -25.60 8.70
C PHE A 27 0.73 -27.00 8.06
N ASN A 28 0.84 -27.09 6.73
CA ASN A 28 0.97 -28.37 6.03
C ASN A 28 2.37 -28.99 6.12
N ASN A 29 3.33 -28.30 6.72
CA ASN A 29 4.71 -28.77 6.77
C ASN A 29 4.86 -30.06 7.60
N PRO A 30 5.74 -30.98 7.18
CA PRO A 30 6.10 -32.13 8.00
C PRO A 30 6.77 -31.70 9.32
N GLU A 31 6.72 -32.57 10.32
CA GLU A 31 7.36 -32.31 11.62
C GLU A 31 8.87 -32.09 11.45
N GLY A 32 9.39 -31.00 12.03
CA GLY A 32 10.82 -30.64 11.95
C GLY A 32 11.26 -30.01 10.63
N VAL A 33 10.32 -29.63 9.75
CA VAL A 33 10.62 -28.93 8.49
C VAL A 33 10.38 -27.43 8.65
N ASP A 34 11.44 -26.64 8.50
CA ASP A 34 11.35 -25.19 8.47
C ASP A 34 10.71 -24.72 7.16
N ILE A 35 9.90 -23.66 7.24
CA ILE A 35 9.17 -23.10 6.10
C ILE A 35 9.35 -21.60 5.95
N TRP A 36 9.21 -21.13 4.72
CA TRP A 36 9.02 -19.73 4.34
C TRP A 36 7.89 -19.68 3.32
N CYS A 37 6.89 -18.80 3.51
CA CYS A 37 5.69 -18.79 2.67
C CYS A 37 5.03 -20.17 2.50
N GLY A 38 5.05 -20.96 3.59
CA GLY A 38 4.53 -22.34 3.62
C GLY A 38 5.40 -23.39 2.91
N LYS A 39 6.50 -23.01 2.26
CA LYS A 39 7.38 -23.90 1.46
C LYS A 39 8.60 -24.34 2.27
N ALA A 40 8.98 -25.62 2.17
CA ALA A 40 10.30 -26.05 2.65
C ALA A 40 11.39 -25.33 1.86
N TYR A 41 12.41 -24.79 2.53
CA TYR A 41 13.49 -24.07 1.84
C TYR A 41 14.89 -24.68 2.00
N ARG A 42 15.09 -25.62 2.94
CA ARG A 42 16.40 -26.27 3.16
C ARG A 42 16.61 -27.46 2.24
N ALA A 43 17.80 -27.60 1.67
CA ALA A 43 18.19 -28.71 0.78
C ALA A 43 18.04 -30.13 1.39
N THR A 44 17.94 -30.23 2.71
CA THR A 44 17.72 -31.50 3.42
C THR A 44 16.25 -31.92 3.49
N ASN A 45 15.31 -31.05 3.09
CA ASN A 45 13.88 -31.31 3.15
C ASN A 45 13.31 -31.58 1.75
N SER A 46 12.20 -32.33 1.69
CA SER A 46 11.46 -32.54 0.44
C SER A 46 10.42 -31.44 0.25
N SER A 47 10.08 -31.13 -1.00
CA SER A 47 8.94 -30.30 -1.37
C SER A 47 7.62 -30.90 -0.88
N PHE A 48 6.63 -30.07 -0.62
CA PHE A 48 5.25 -30.46 -0.29
C PHE A 48 4.29 -29.33 -0.66
N ASP A 49 2.98 -29.61 -0.70
CA ASP A 49 1.99 -28.57 -0.98
C ASP A 49 1.81 -27.64 0.24
N PRO A 50 2.16 -26.34 0.12
CA PRO A 50 2.10 -25.40 1.24
C PRO A 50 0.70 -25.27 1.85
N GLY A 51 -0.36 -25.49 1.05
CA GLY A 51 -1.71 -25.08 1.43
C GLY A 51 -1.83 -23.55 1.47
N GLY A 52 -2.87 -23.05 2.14
CA GLY A 52 -3.03 -21.60 2.38
C GLY A 52 -3.34 -20.76 1.14
N ARG A 53 -3.49 -21.36 -0.04
CA ARG A 53 -3.82 -20.64 -1.27
C ARG A 53 -5.13 -19.88 -1.14
N PHE A 54 -5.18 -18.70 -1.76
CA PHE A 54 -6.33 -17.84 -1.77
C PHE A 54 -7.54 -18.59 -2.35
N PRO A 55 -8.67 -18.63 -1.62
CA PRO A 55 -9.83 -19.39 -2.07
C PRO A 55 -10.56 -18.65 -3.19
N GLU A 56 -10.35 -19.10 -4.43
CA GLU A 56 -11.06 -18.53 -5.60
C GLU A 56 -12.57 -18.82 -5.55
N PRO A 57 -13.43 -17.80 -5.57
CA PRO A 57 -14.88 -17.99 -5.68
C PRO A 57 -15.25 -18.64 -7.01
N ALA A 58 -16.27 -19.51 -6.99
CA ALA A 58 -16.77 -20.13 -8.20
C ALA A 58 -17.40 -19.09 -9.15
N ILE A 59 -17.13 -19.22 -10.46
CA ILE A 59 -17.77 -18.40 -11.48
C ILE A 59 -19.25 -18.75 -11.59
N SER A 60 -20.11 -17.79 -11.31
CA SER A 60 -21.56 -17.87 -11.49
C SER A 60 -21.93 -17.88 -12.97
N SER A 61 -22.91 -18.71 -13.32
CA SER A 61 -23.51 -18.75 -14.66
C SER A 61 -24.51 -17.62 -14.92
N VAL A 62 -24.83 -16.82 -13.90
CA VAL A 62 -25.70 -15.64 -13.98
C VAL A 62 -25.00 -14.41 -13.39
N PRO A 63 -25.31 -13.19 -13.85
CA PRO A 63 -24.80 -11.97 -13.23
C PRO A 63 -25.19 -11.89 -11.75
N LEU A 64 -24.27 -11.41 -10.92
CA LEU A 64 -24.44 -11.18 -9.49
C LEU A 64 -24.39 -9.68 -9.22
N LEU A 65 -25.21 -9.21 -8.29
CA LEU A 65 -25.08 -7.88 -7.69
C LEU A 65 -24.18 -7.98 -6.47
N ARG A 66 -23.04 -7.29 -6.53
CA ARG A 66 -22.19 -7.02 -5.38
C ARG A 66 -22.56 -5.63 -4.85
N LEU A 67 -23.51 -5.62 -3.92
CA LEU A 67 -23.90 -4.40 -3.21
C LEU A 67 -22.96 -4.22 -2.01
N LYS A 68 -22.14 -3.16 -2.01
CA LYS A 68 -21.18 -2.86 -0.94
C LYS A 68 -21.39 -1.43 -0.45
N VAL A 69 -21.18 -1.22 0.85
CA VAL A 69 -21.12 0.11 1.46
C VAL A 69 -19.86 0.19 2.31
N ARG A 70 -19.27 1.37 2.36
CA ARG A 70 -18.12 1.69 3.21
C ARG A 70 -18.08 3.19 3.51
N PRO A 71 -17.51 3.62 4.63
CA PRO A 71 -17.24 5.03 4.88
C PRO A 71 -16.25 5.58 3.84
N ARG A 72 -16.41 6.82 3.39
CA ARG A 72 -15.40 7.50 2.55
C ARG A 72 -14.08 7.68 3.29
N LEU A 73 -14.13 7.92 4.60
CA LEU A 73 -12.95 8.06 5.46
C LEU A 73 -12.93 6.94 6.49
N SER A 74 -11.76 6.39 6.82
CA SER A 74 -11.63 5.29 7.78
C SER A 74 -12.16 5.63 9.18
N ILE A 75 -12.09 6.91 9.57
CA ILE A 75 -12.75 7.47 10.73
C ILE A 75 -13.30 8.86 10.42
N TYR A 76 -14.41 9.21 11.07
CA TYR A 76 -14.93 10.57 11.19
C TYR A 76 -14.79 11.05 12.62
N LEU A 77 -14.58 12.35 12.80
CA LEU A 77 -14.46 13.02 14.10
C LEU A 77 -15.63 13.99 14.29
N GLU A 78 -15.98 14.30 15.54
CA GLU A 78 -17.02 15.29 15.88
C GLU A 78 -16.83 16.67 15.23
N THR A 79 -15.62 16.97 14.76
CA THR A 79 -15.25 18.20 14.07
C THR A 79 -15.55 18.18 12.57
N ASP A 80 -15.84 17.01 11.98
CA ASP A 80 -16.22 16.91 10.57
C ASP A 80 -17.62 17.50 10.36
N SER A 81 -17.74 18.41 9.39
CA SER A 81 -19.03 19.04 9.05
C SER A 81 -19.94 18.16 8.21
N SER A 82 -19.40 17.09 7.63
CA SER A 82 -20.10 16.20 6.70
C SER A 82 -19.44 14.84 6.67
N ALA A 83 -20.22 13.81 6.34
CA ALA A 83 -19.71 12.49 6.07
C ALA A 83 -20.31 11.93 4.78
N ASN A 84 -19.52 11.11 4.09
CA ASN A 84 -19.93 10.38 2.91
C ASN A 84 -19.73 8.87 3.10
N LEU A 85 -20.60 8.10 2.47
CA LEU A 85 -20.45 6.68 2.20
C LEU A 85 -20.09 6.49 0.73
N LEU A 86 -19.33 5.43 0.45
CA LEU A 86 -19.11 4.91 -0.90
C LEU A 86 -20.01 3.69 -1.06
N ILE A 87 -20.86 3.70 -2.10
CA ILE A 87 -21.77 2.60 -2.41
C ILE A 87 -21.38 1.99 -3.76
N ASP A 88 -21.15 0.68 -3.77
CA ASP A 88 -20.98 -0.10 -4.99
C ASP A 88 -22.29 -0.81 -5.33
N ALA A 89 -22.71 -0.71 -6.59
CA ALA A 89 -23.76 -1.53 -7.18
C ALA A 89 -23.18 -2.38 -8.32
N ALA A 90 -22.01 -2.98 -8.07
CA ALA A 90 -21.22 -3.62 -9.10
C ALA A 90 -21.88 -4.91 -9.61
N VAL A 91 -21.77 -5.15 -10.92
CA VAL A 91 -22.14 -6.43 -11.53
C VAL A 91 -20.89 -7.32 -11.56
N SER A 92 -20.97 -8.48 -10.93
CA SER A 92 -19.88 -9.46 -10.88
C SER A 92 -20.38 -10.83 -11.35
N ASN A 93 -19.45 -11.68 -11.76
CA ASN A 93 -19.72 -13.10 -12.03
C ASN A 93 -19.05 -14.02 -11.00
N GLN A 94 -18.37 -13.48 -9.97
CA GLN A 94 -17.64 -14.25 -8.97
C GLN A 94 -18.24 -14.12 -7.58
N VAL A 95 -18.71 -12.92 -7.23
CA VAL A 95 -19.10 -12.58 -5.87
C VAL A 95 -20.35 -11.71 -5.84
N GLY A 96 -21.16 -11.86 -4.79
CA GLY A 96 -22.44 -11.18 -4.65
C GLY A 96 -23.64 -12.13 -4.77
N SER A 97 -24.82 -11.56 -4.96
CA SER A 97 -26.08 -12.30 -4.99
C SER A 97 -26.69 -12.30 -6.40
N PRO A 98 -27.31 -13.39 -6.88
CA PRO A 98 -27.86 -13.46 -8.23
C PRO A 98 -28.82 -12.32 -8.57
N LEU A 99 -28.64 -11.71 -9.74
CA LEU A 99 -29.57 -10.75 -10.31
C LEU A 99 -30.74 -11.46 -11.01
N PRO A 100 -31.94 -10.84 -11.07
CA PRO A 100 -33.07 -11.39 -11.81
C PRO A 100 -32.77 -11.45 -13.32
N VAL A 101 -33.47 -12.33 -14.02
CA VAL A 101 -33.35 -12.43 -15.49
C VAL A 101 -33.63 -11.06 -16.15
N GLY A 102 -32.70 -10.62 -16.98
CA GLY A 102 -32.78 -9.33 -17.69
C GLY A 102 -31.97 -8.19 -17.05
N TYR A 103 -31.38 -8.39 -15.86
CA TYR A 103 -30.46 -7.46 -15.23
C TYR A 103 -29.00 -7.90 -15.44
N GLY A 104 -28.07 -6.93 -15.46
CA GLY A 104 -26.61 -7.18 -15.44
C GLY A 104 -26.03 -7.92 -16.65
N SER A 105 -26.79 -8.15 -17.72
CA SER A 105 -26.29 -8.74 -18.96
C SER A 105 -25.95 -7.63 -19.98
N ASN A 106 -24.96 -7.89 -20.86
CA ASN A 106 -24.57 -7.03 -22.00
C ASN A 106 -25.70 -6.91 -23.05
N TYR A 107 -26.90 -6.49 -22.64
CA TYR A 107 -27.95 -6.06 -23.54
C TYR A 107 -27.66 -4.61 -23.91
N THR A 108 -27.10 -4.44 -25.10
CA THR A 108 -26.71 -3.20 -25.77
C THR A 108 -27.87 -2.21 -26.03
N ASN A 109 -28.99 -2.28 -25.31
CA ASN A 109 -30.17 -1.44 -25.55
C ASN A 109 -31.06 -1.19 -24.32
N SER A 110 -30.55 -1.36 -23.10
CA SER A 110 -31.28 -1.00 -21.88
C SER A 110 -30.35 -0.22 -20.98
N THR A 111 -30.55 1.10 -20.89
CA THR A 111 -30.14 1.90 -19.74
C THR A 111 -30.60 1.13 -18.49
N SER A 112 -29.66 0.46 -17.82
CA SER A 112 -29.99 -0.31 -16.63
C SER A 112 -30.63 0.67 -15.65
N LYS A 113 -31.85 0.38 -15.20
CA LYS A 113 -32.54 1.29 -14.29
C LYS A 113 -31.66 1.47 -13.04
N PRO A 114 -31.51 2.71 -12.54
CA PRO A 114 -30.84 2.90 -11.28
C PRO A 114 -31.54 2.10 -10.18
N LEU A 115 -30.75 1.69 -9.19
CA LEU A 115 -31.19 1.03 -7.98
C LEU A 115 -31.54 2.12 -6.97
N THR A 116 -32.76 2.11 -6.46
CA THR A 116 -33.10 2.86 -5.25
C THR A 116 -32.45 2.15 -4.05
N VAL A 117 -31.51 2.81 -3.40
CA VAL A 117 -30.77 2.29 -2.24
C VAL A 117 -31.19 3.07 -0.99
N GLU A 118 -31.78 2.38 -0.03
CA GLU A 118 -32.07 2.88 1.32
C GLU A 118 -30.82 2.75 2.18
N ILE A 119 -30.43 3.81 2.90
CA ILE A 119 -29.38 3.79 3.92
C ILE A 119 -30.05 3.76 5.29
N LEU A 120 -29.73 2.78 6.11
CA LEU A 120 -30.41 2.48 7.36
C LEU A 120 -29.47 2.47 8.56
N LEU A 121 -29.97 2.93 9.69
CA LEU A 121 -29.42 2.68 11.02
C LEU A 121 -30.45 1.90 11.83
N GLY A 122 -30.23 0.60 11.99
CA GLY A 122 -31.27 -0.30 12.50
C GLY A 122 -32.45 -0.38 11.52
N GLU A 123 -33.63 0.06 11.95
CA GLU A 123 -34.84 0.11 11.10
C GLU A 123 -35.13 1.53 10.56
N ASP A 124 -34.39 2.54 11.03
CA ASP A 124 -34.59 3.93 10.63
C ASP A 124 -33.87 4.21 9.31
N VAL A 125 -34.61 4.74 8.32
CA VAL A 125 -34.03 5.16 7.03
C VAL A 125 -33.44 6.55 7.18
N LEU A 126 -32.12 6.65 7.06
CA LEU A 126 -31.37 7.90 7.15
C LEU A 126 -31.40 8.68 5.84
N ALA A 127 -31.29 7.98 4.71
CA ALA A 127 -31.27 8.56 3.37
C ALA A 127 -31.73 7.53 2.32
N THR A 128 -32.03 8.01 1.11
CA THR A 128 -32.36 7.16 -0.05
C THR A 128 -31.76 7.78 -1.30
N GLU A 129 -31.01 7.00 -2.05
CA GLU A 129 -30.31 7.46 -3.25
C GLU A 129 -30.56 6.54 -4.45
N GLU A 130 -30.39 7.10 -5.65
CA GLU A 130 -30.44 6.36 -6.90
C GLU A 130 -29.01 6.06 -7.38
N VAL A 131 -28.64 4.78 -7.38
CA VAL A 131 -27.29 4.32 -7.77
C VAL A 131 -27.36 3.51 -9.07
N ALA A 132 -26.55 3.86 -10.07
CA ALA A 132 -26.57 3.14 -11.34
C ALA A 132 -26.12 1.67 -11.17
N LEU A 133 -26.86 0.70 -11.71
CA LEU A 133 -26.39 -0.69 -11.71
C LEU A 133 -25.11 -0.82 -12.55
N GLY A 134 -24.08 -1.47 -12.00
CA GLY A 134 -22.77 -1.62 -12.61
C GLY A 134 -21.78 -0.52 -12.23
N SER A 135 -22.20 0.48 -11.44
CA SER A 135 -21.32 1.52 -10.91
C SER A 135 -20.61 1.09 -9.62
N ARG A 136 -19.53 1.79 -9.32
CA ARG A 136 -18.72 1.67 -8.10
C ARG A 136 -18.50 3.04 -7.53
N ASP A 137 -18.15 3.10 -6.25
CA ASP A 137 -17.63 4.31 -5.60
C ASP A 137 -18.59 5.51 -5.64
N ASN A 138 -19.90 5.23 -5.63
CA ASN A 138 -20.90 6.29 -5.63
C ASN A 138 -20.88 6.98 -4.26
N GLU A 139 -20.47 8.24 -4.24
CA GLU A 139 -20.45 9.05 -3.03
C GLU A 139 -21.87 9.47 -2.63
N VAL A 140 -22.25 9.13 -1.41
CA VAL A 140 -23.55 9.46 -0.84
C VAL A 140 -23.37 10.12 0.52
N ALA A 141 -23.96 11.29 0.69
CA ALA A 141 -23.93 12.01 1.96
C ALA A 141 -24.66 11.23 3.07
N LEU A 142 -24.03 11.14 4.24
CA LEU A 142 -24.59 10.57 5.46
C LEU A 142 -24.90 11.72 6.45
N PRO A 143 -26.17 11.92 6.85
CA PRO A 143 -26.53 13.00 7.77
C PRO A 143 -25.96 12.82 9.19
N LEU A 144 -24.85 13.50 9.49
CA LEU A 144 -24.20 13.45 10.81
C LEU A 144 -25.04 14.04 11.95
N ASP A 145 -25.94 15.00 11.68
CA ASP A 145 -26.82 15.61 12.69
C ASP A 145 -27.73 14.61 13.43
N SER A 146 -27.93 13.42 12.83
CA SER A 146 -28.71 12.33 13.41
C SER A 146 -27.89 11.37 14.28
N LEU A 147 -26.56 11.55 14.31
CA LEU A 147 -25.60 10.69 15.00
C LEU A 147 -24.89 11.48 16.10
N THR A 148 -24.52 10.79 17.17
CA THR A 148 -23.76 11.36 18.29
C THR A 148 -22.35 10.77 18.26
N PRO A 149 -21.28 11.58 18.28
CA PRO A 149 -19.92 11.06 18.37
C PRO A 149 -19.76 10.12 19.57
N ARG A 150 -19.17 8.94 19.37
CA ARG A 150 -18.96 7.93 20.42
C ARG A 150 -17.81 6.99 20.04
N MET A 151 -17.29 6.26 21.03
CA MET A 151 -16.19 5.31 20.78
C MET A 151 -16.65 4.05 20.02
N GLU A 152 -17.90 3.63 20.21
CA GLU A 152 -18.47 2.48 19.48
C GLU A 152 -18.88 2.85 18.06
N THR A 153 -18.50 2.03 17.08
CA THR A 153 -18.90 2.25 15.69
C THR A 153 -20.42 2.15 15.50
N TYR A 154 -20.95 2.87 14.52
CA TYR A 154 -22.31 2.63 14.02
C TYR A 154 -22.30 1.48 13.04
N ASN A 155 -23.38 0.69 12.99
CA ASN A 155 -23.57 -0.30 11.94
C ASN A 155 -24.57 0.25 10.92
N ILE A 156 -24.04 0.66 9.77
CA ILE A 156 -24.84 1.23 8.68
C ILE A 156 -25.14 0.14 7.68
N THR A 157 -26.43 -0.08 7.42
CA THR A 157 -26.91 -1.04 6.43
C THR A 157 -27.39 -0.30 5.20
N ILE A 158 -27.09 -0.80 4.01
CA ILE A 158 -27.76 -0.39 2.79
C ILE A 158 -28.67 -1.49 2.27
N ARG A 159 -29.80 -1.11 1.70
CA ARG A 159 -30.78 -2.04 1.15
C ARG A 159 -31.30 -1.55 -0.18
N THR A 160 -31.40 -2.45 -1.15
CA THR A 160 -32.16 -2.20 -2.38
C THR A 160 -33.11 -3.35 -2.68
N LYS A 161 -34.26 -3.02 -3.28
CA LYS A 161 -35.33 -3.97 -3.62
C LYS A 161 -35.66 -3.82 -5.09
N LEU A 162 -35.37 -4.84 -5.88
CA LEU A 162 -35.77 -4.90 -7.29
C LEU A 162 -37.23 -5.35 -7.43
N ASP A 163 -37.63 -6.31 -6.59
CA ASP A 163 -39.02 -6.80 -6.46
C ASP A 163 -39.21 -7.48 -5.09
N SER A 164 -40.35 -8.16 -4.89
CA SER A 164 -40.67 -8.84 -3.63
C SER A 164 -39.79 -10.05 -3.30
N LEU A 165 -39.06 -10.61 -4.28
CA LEU A 165 -38.20 -11.78 -4.14
C LEU A 165 -36.71 -11.43 -4.18
N HIS A 166 -36.35 -10.25 -4.70
CA HIS A 166 -34.96 -9.83 -4.88
C HIS A 166 -34.67 -8.58 -4.04
N VAL A 167 -34.23 -8.85 -2.81
CA VAL A 167 -33.76 -7.86 -1.84
C VAL A 167 -32.28 -8.08 -1.62
N TYR A 168 -31.50 -7.01 -1.71
CA TYR A 168 -30.05 -7.03 -1.52
C TYR A 168 -29.69 -6.11 -0.37
N GLU A 169 -28.77 -6.56 0.47
CA GLU A 169 -28.28 -5.82 1.62
C GLU A 169 -26.76 -5.88 1.67
N GLY A 170 -26.16 -4.80 2.13
CA GLY A 170 -24.76 -4.70 2.52
C GLY A 170 -24.68 -3.90 3.80
N TRP A 171 -23.58 -4.01 4.55
CA TRP A 171 -23.40 -3.25 5.78
C TRP A 171 -21.94 -2.86 5.97
N THR A 172 -21.71 -1.86 6.81
CA THR A 172 -20.38 -1.41 7.18
C THR A 172 -20.35 -0.83 8.59
N GLU A 173 -19.19 -0.90 9.22
CA GLU A 173 -18.93 -0.13 10.43
C GLU A 173 -18.63 1.32 10.04
N PHE A 174 -19.22 2.27 10.77
CA PHE A 174 -19.03 3.69 10.59
C PHE A 174 -18.49 4.30 11.88
N PRO A 175 -17.16 4.50 12.01
CA PRO A 175 -16.56 5.14 13.17
C PRO A 175 -16.80 6.65 13.13
N TYR A 176 -17.59 7.16 14.08
CA TYR A 176 -17.79 8.59 14.29
C TYR A 176 -17.42 8.93 15.73
N LEU A 177 -16.18 9.37 15.91
CA LEU A 177 -15.50 9.45 17.18
C LEU A 177 -15.54 10.87 17.75
N PRO A 178 -15.56 11.04 19.09
CA PRO A 178 -15.26 12.34 19.69
C PRO A 178 -13.83 12.77 19.33
N TYR A 179 -13.54 14.07 19.32
CA TYR A 179 -12.17 14.51 19.13
C TYR A 179 -11.33 14.16 20.37
N PRO A 180 -10.16 13.52 20.21
CA PRO A 180 -9.32 13.15 21.34
C PRO A 180 -8.50 14.34 21.83
N GLU A 181 -9.01 15.09 22.81
CA GLU A 181 -8.38 16.31 23.34
C GLU A 181 -6.97 16.09 23.94
N ASP A 182 -6.62 14.86 24.32
CA ASP A 182 -5.31 14.49 24.84
C ASP A 182 -4.31 13.99 23.77
N TYR A 183 -4.73 13.88 22.51
CA TYR A 183 -3.88 13.42 21.41
C TYR A 183 -3.20 14.60 20.71
N GLY A 184 -1.92 14.42 20.39
CA GLY A 184 -1.17 15.37 19.58
C GLY A 184 -1.45 15.27 18.08
N SER A 185 -1.90 14.11 17.60
CA SER A 185 -2.26 13.86 16.21
C SER A 185 -3.37 12.82 16.07
N VAL A 186 -4.02 12.86 14.92
CA VAL A 186 -4.97 11.85 14.43
C VAL A 186 -4.72 11.64 12.94
N SER A 187 -5.04 10.47 12.41
CA SER A 187 -4.91 10.20 10.98
C SER A 187 -6.00 9.28 10.45
N ARG A 188 -6.28 9.38 9.16
CA ARG A 188 -7.35 8.63 8.52
C ARG A 188 -7.03 8.34 7.07
N ILE A 189 -7.60 7.26 6.56
CA ILE A 189 -7.48 6.87 5.16
C ILE A 189 -8.70 7.37 4.41
N ASP A 190 -8.47 7.98 3.27
CA ASP A 190 -9.46 8.16 2.22
C ASP A 190 -9.64 6.83 1.48
N ASN A 191 -10.79 6.20 1.70
CA ASN A 191 -11.10 4.93 1.06
C ASN A 191 -11.32 5.07 -0.45
N LEU A 192 -11.74 6.22 -1.00
CA LEU A 192 -11.97 6.31 -2.45
C LEU A 192 -10.66 6.19 -3.23
N TYR A 193 -9.65 6.97 -2.86
CA TYR A 193 -8.39 7.06 -3.58
C TYR A 193 -7.21 6.42 -2.84
N GLY A 194 -7.40 5.92 -1.62
CA GLY A 194 -6.39 5.28 -0.78
C GLY A 194 -5.41 6.26 -0.09
N GLY A 195 -5.69 7.56 -0.12
CA GLY A 195 -4.80 8.59 0.45
C GLY A 195 -4.80 8.61 1.97
N LEU A 196 -3.66 8.96 2.57
CA LEU A 196 -3.54 9.15 4.02
C LEU A 196 -3.68 10.64 4.35
N LEU A 197 -4.54 10.96 5.31
CA LEU A 197 -4.67 12.29 5.88
C LEU A 197 -4.22 12.29 7.34
N ALA A 198 -3.56 13.35 7.78
CA ALA A 198 -3.17 13.54 9.17
C ALA A 198 -3.52 14.95 9.65
N GLN A 199 -3.74 15.10 10.95
CA GLN A 199 -4.06 16.39 11.56
C GLN A 199 -3.35 16.49 12.91
N ARG A 200 -2.68 17.62 13.18
CA ARG A 200 -2.06 17.94 14.47
C ARG A 200 -2.85 19.01 15.20
N GLY A 201 -3.76 18.57 16.06
CA GLY A 201 -4.63 19.45 16.83
C GLY A 201 -5.96 19.76 16.14
N LYS A 202 -6.97 20.05 16.96
CA LYS A 202 -8.39 20.05 16.58
C LYS A 202 -8.76 21.02 15.46
N ASP A 203 -8.12 22.17 15.47
CA ASP A 203 -8.41 23.28 14.57
C ASP A 203 -7.43 23.38 13.40
N ALA A 204 -6.49 22.44 13.27
CA ALA A 204 -5.54 22.42 12.16
C ALA A 204 -6.19 21.88 10.87
N ASP A 205 -5.65 22.26 9.72
CA ASP A 205 -6.05 21.64 8.45
C ASP A 205 -5.55 20.18 8.40
N TRP A 206 -6.17 19.37 7.54
CA TRP A 206 -5.73 18.01 7.28
C TRP A 206 -4.61 18.02 6.25
N ASP A 207 -3.44 17.49 6.61
CA ASP A 207 -2.31 17.27 5.72
C ASP A 207 -2.56 16.02 4.87
N LEU A 208 -2.29 16.12 3.57
CA LEU A 208 -2.32 14.99 2.64
C LEU A 208 -0.93 14.36 2.55
N ILE A 209 -0.78 13.12 3.02
CA ILE A 209 0.52 12.48 3.19
C ILE A 209 0.67 11.31 2.22
N PHE A 210 1.44 11.51 1.16
CA PHE A 210 2.06 10.40 0.44
C PHE A 210 3.37 10.07 1.18
N ALA A 211 3.41 8.97 1.93
CA ALA A 211 4.60 8.64 2.69
C ALA A 211 5.75 8.26 1.74
N TYR A 212 6.89 8.91 1.86
CA TYR A 212 8.10 8.57 1.11
C TYR A 212 9.30 8.55 2.06
N THR A 213 9.77 7.35 2.39
CA THR A 213 10.78 7.13 3.45
C THR A 213 11.49 5.79 3.33
N TYR A 214 12.34 5.46 4.30
CA TYR A 214 13.08 4.21 4.44
C TYR A 214 12.69 3.45 5.70
N TYR A 215 12.78 2.11 5.63
CA TYR A 215 13.11 1.31 6.81
C TYR A 215 14.51 1.67 7.29
N THR A 216 14.59 2.44 8.37
CA THR A 216 15.87 3.01 8.81
C THR A 216 16.35 2.33 10.08
N GLN A 217 17.54 1.74 10.01
CA GLN A 217 18.06 0.87 11.07
C GLN A 217 18.52 1.65 12.32
N TRP A 218 18.00 1.29 13.49
CA TRP A 218 18.35 1.91 14.77
C TRP A 218 19.86 1.96 15.02
N THR A 219 20.54 0.83 14.92
CA THR A 219 21.97 0.74 15.27
C THR A 219 22.92 1.23 14.20
N LEU A 220 22.46 1.38 12.95
CA LEU A 220 23.33 1.82 11.85
C LEU A 220 23.23 3.32 11.58
N TYR A 221 22.12 3.95 11.97
CA TYR A 221 21.90 5.36 11.69
C TYR A 221 21.37 6.11 12.90
N TRP A 222 20.18 5.74 13.39
CA TRP A 222 19.48 6.57 14.37
C TRP A 222 20.27 6.75 15.67
N ASN A 223 20.74 5.66 16.27
CA ASN A 223 21.38 5.68 17.60
C ASN A 223 22.79 6.27 17.62
N ASP A 224 23.25 6.90 16.53
CA ASP A 224 24.48 7.68 16.53
C ASP A 224 24.27 9.06 17.20
N SER A 225 23.18 9.74 16.84
CA SER A 225 22.81 11.06 17.38
C SER A 225 21.36 11.41 17.03
N VAL A 226 20.68 12.14 17.91
CA VAL A 226 19.35 12.74 17.63
C VAL A 226 19.40 13.67 16.41
N ASP A 227 20.58 14.23 16.10
CA ASP A 227 20.74 15.13 14.95
C ASP A 227 20.51 14.43 13.60
N THR A 228 20.60 13.10 13.54
CA THR A 228 20.30 12.30 12.33
C THR A 228 18.87 12.50 11.83
N LEU A 229 17.93 12.91 12.67
CA LEU A 229 16.58 13.31 12.25
C LEU A 229 16.58 14.58 11.40
N ASN A 230 17.47 15.53 11.69
CA ASN A 230 17.61 16.75 10.87
C ASN A 230 18.16 16.40 9.50
N GLU A 231 19.18 15.54 9.47
CA GLU A 231 19.80 15.08 8.24
C GLU A 231 18.79 14.31 7.39
N PHE A 232 18.01 13.43 8.03
CA PHE A 232 16.98 12.65 7.36
C PHE A 232 15.86 13.52 6.78
N ALA A 233 15.36 14.49 7.55
CA ALA A 233 14.37 15.44 7.07
C ALA A 233 14.91 16.33 5.94
N ALA A 234 16.18 16.74 6.02
CA ALA A 234 16.81 17.57 4.98
C ALA A 234 16.96 16.86 3.63
N MET A 235 16.87 15.52 3.60
CA MET A 235 16.84 14.74 2.35
C MET A 235 15.47 14.76 1.66
N GLY A 236 14.43 15.32 2.29
CA GLY A 236 13.08 15.44 1.73
C GLY A 236 12.10 14.35 2.15
N TYR A 237 12.53 13.35 2.94
CA TYR A 237 11.63 12.33 3.47
C TYR A 237 10.64 12.93 4.48
N ASN A 238 9.35 12.65 4.31
CA ASN A 238 8.27 13.27 5.08
C ASN A 238 7.71 12.40 6.22
N VAL A 239 8.13 11.14 6.31
CA VAL A 239 7.77 10.20 7.38
C VAL A 239 9.04 9.57 7.92
N ILE A 240 9.09 9.30 9.22
CA ILE A 240 10.16 8.55 9.87
C ILE A 240 9.68 7.11 10.06
N HIS A 241 10.54 6.13 9.79
CA HIS A 241 10.33 4.73 10.18
C HIS A 241 11.62 4.15 10.78
N ILE A 242 11.59 3.91 12.09
CA ILE A 242 12.73 3.45 12.87
C ILE A 242 12.58 1.95 13.11
N VAL A 243 13.49 1.16 12.55
CA VAL A 243 13.49 -0.29 12.71
C VAL A 243 14.40 -0.67 13.89
N PRO A 244 13.90 -1.41 14.90
CA PRO A 244 14.64 -1.81 16.10
C PRO A 244 15.69 -2.91 15.84
N THR A 245 16.56 -2.71 14.85
CA THR A 245 17.60 -3.68 14.44
C THR A 245 18.84 -3.68 15.34
N GLY A 246 19.75 -4.64 15.11
CA GLY A 246 21.05 -4.72 15.77
C GLY A 246 20.96 -5.18 17.22
N SER A 247 21.36 -4.31 18.16
CA SER A 247 21.38 -4.63 19.59
C SER A 247 19.99 -4.74 20.22
N LEU A 248 18.95 -4.22 19.56
CA LEU A 248 17.56 -4.31 20.03
C LEU A 248 16.87 -5.57 19.50
N GLY A 249 17.07 -5.93 18.23
CA GLY A 249 16.47 -7.14 17.65
C GLY A 249 14.94 -7.10 17.70
N GLU A 250 14.34 -7.97 18.52
CA GLU A 250 12.87 -8.02 18.74
C GLU A 250 12.45 -7.34 20.06
N ILE A 251 13.35 -6.56 20.68
CA ILE A 251 13.09 -5.86 21.95
C ILE A 251 12.62 -4.42 21.65
N PRO A 252 11.52 -3.95 22.28
CA PRO A 252 11.09 -2.55 22.17
C PRO A 252 12.20 -1.54 22.50
N PHE A 253 12.10 -0.35 21.93
CA PHE A 253 13.07 0.72 22.20
C PHE A 253 13.13 1.06 23.69
N PRO A 254 14.34 1.23 24.27
CA PRO A 254 14.47 1.78 25.61
C PRO A 254 13.91 3.21 25.63
N TRP A 255 12.88 3.45 26.43
CA TRP A 255 12.17 4.74 26.42
C TRP A 255 13.08 5.94 26.67
N ASP A 256 14.02 5.84 27.62
CA ASP A 256 14.94 6.93 27.92
C ASP A 256 15.90 7.27 26.75
N GLU A 257 16.17 6.30 25.87
CA GLU A 257 16.99 6.49 24.66
C GLU A 257 16.16 6.98 23.47
N PHE A 258 14.88 6.59 23.41
CA PHE A 258 13.99 6.91 22.28
C PHE A 258 13.26 8.25 22.44
N GLU A 259 12.94 8.66 23.67
CA GLU A 259 12.23 9.90 23.98
C GLU A 259 12.85 11.16 23.34
N PRO A 260 14.19 11.33 23.29
CA PRO A 260 14.79 12.48 22.60
C PRO A 260 14.50 12.51 21.08
N TYR A 261 14.34 11.36 20.42
CA TYR A 261 13.99 11.29 19.01
C TYR A 261 12.52 11.65 18.78
N LEU A 262 11.63 11.24 19.69
CA LEU A 262 10.22 11.63 19.67
C LEU A 262 10.06 13.15 19.80
N GLN A 263 10.74 13.75 20.78
CA GLN A 263 10.75 15.21 20.97
C GLN A 263 11.29 15.93 19.73
N ARG A 264 12.39 15.43 19.15
CA ARG A 264 12.95 16.06 17.95
C ARG A 264 12.05 15.91 16.72
N ALA A 265 11.38 14.77 16.57
CA ALA A 265 10.40 14.57 15.50
C ALA A 265 9.22 15.54 15.62
N ASP A 266 8.75 15.82 16.83
CA ASP A 266 7.73 16.84 17.07
C ASP A 266 8.22 18.24 16.70
N GLU A 267 9.41 18.63 17.21
CA GLU A 267 10.02 19.93 16.89
C GLU A 267 10.22 20.18 15.39
N LEU A 268 10.46 19.12 14.62
CA LEU A 268 10.62 19.17 13.16
C LEU A 268 9.31 19.04 12.39
N GLY A 269 8.19 18.75 13.06
CA GLY A 269 6.90 18.50 12.40
C GLY A 269 6.86 17.17 11.64
N LEU A 270 7.74 16.22 11.95
CA LEU A 270 7.85 14.94 11.25
C LEU A 270 6.86 13.93 11.80
N TYR A 271 6.24 13.18 10.90
CA TYR A 271 5.36 12.07 11.22
C TYR A 271 6.15 10.77 11.40
N LEU A 272 5.65 9.87 12.24
CA LEU A 272 6.28 8.62 12.63
C LEU A 272 5.34 7.46 12.32
N ARG A 273 5.83 6.55 11.47
CA ARG A 273 5.36 5.17 11.41
C ARG A 273 6.13 4.39 12.47
N TYR A 274 5.43 3.96 13.53
CA TYR A 274 6.08 3.29 14.65
C TYR A 274 6.00 1.76 14.51
N ASP A 275 7.16 1.09 14.59
CA ASP A 275 7.28 -0.37 14.59
C ASP A 275 6.86 -0.93 15.97
N VAL A 276 5.67 -1.53 16.02
CA VAL A 276 5.12 -2.12 17.24
C VAL A 276 5.70 -3.51 17.41
N LEU A 277 6.68 -3.67 18.29
CA LEU A 277 7.27 -4.98 18.57
C LEU A 277 6.43 -5.80 19.55
N TRP A 278 6.07 -7.01 19.14
CA TRP A 278 5.33 -7.96 19.97
C TRP A 278 5.59 -9.39 19.53
N THR A 279 5.23 -10.35 20.39
CA THR A 279 5.31 -11.78 20.07
C THR A 279 4.01 -12.46 20.45
N TRP A 280 3.50 -13.33 19.59
CA TRP A 280 2.35 -14.15 19.94
C TRP A 280 2.70 -15.19 21.02
N PRO A 281 1.83 -15.44 22.03
CA PRO A 281 0.56 -14.76 22.35
C PRO A 281 0.70 -13.58 23.34
N ASN A 282 1.91 -13.10 23.61
CA ASN A 282 2.16 -12.06 24.60
C ASN A 282 2.02 -10.63 24.04
N LEU A 283 0.85 -10.01 24.31
CA LEU A 283 0.56 -8.64 23.88
C LEU A 283 1.04 -7.56 24.87
N THR A 284 1.71 -7.90 25.98
CA THR A 284 2.08 -6.91 27.00
C THR A 284 2.93 -5.76 26.44
N ASN A 285 3.94 -6.06 25.61
CA ASN A 285 4.79 -5.03 25.03
C ASN A 285 4.04 -4.17 23.99
N MET A 286 3.10 -4.76 23.23
CA MET A 286 2.24 -4.02 22.30
C MET A 286 1.41 -2.99 23.07
N VAL A 287 0.74 -3.42 24.14
CA VAL A 287 -0.10 -2.54 24.96
C VAL A 287 0.71 -1.39 25.56
N ASP A 288 1.91 -1.65 26.08
CA ASP A 288 2.79 -0.60 26.63
C ASP A 288 3.14 0.46 25.58
N GLN A 289 3.64 0.03 24.41
CA GLN A 289 4.08 0.92 23.34
C GLN A 289 2.93 1.77 22.78
N VAL A 290 1.81 1.14 22.42
CA VAL A 290 0.66 1.85 21.83
C VAL A 290 0.03 2.80 22.83
N THR A 291 -0.13 2.37 24.09
CA THR A 291 -0.70 3.23 25.15
C THR A 291 0.17 4.46 25.40
N ARG A 292 1.50 4.28 25.42
CA ARG A 292 2.44 5.37 25.68
C ARG A 292 2.49 6.37 24.53
N LEU A 293 2.44 5.90 23.29
CA LEU A 293 2.75 6.71 22.12
C LEU A 293 1.52 7.28 21.41
N ARG A 294 0.32 6.71 21.56
CA ARG A 294 -0.89 7.15 20.82
C ARG A 294 -1.22 8.65 20.95
N THR A 295 -0.79 9.30 22.04
CA THR A 295 -1.02 10.73 22.27
C THR A 295 0.12 11.62 21.75
N HIS A 296 1.22 11.05 21.25
CA HIS A 296 2.37 11.81 20.79
C HIS A 296 2.07 12.47 19.42
N PRO A 297 2.37 13.78 19.23
CA PRO A 297 1.98 14.54 18.02
C PRO A 297 2.61 14.08 16.71
N SER A 298 3.66 13.28 16.79
CA SER A 298 4.30 12.69 15.60
C SER A 298 3.66 11.39 15.15
N ILE A 299 2.80 10.71 15.92
CA ILE A 299 2.27 9.40 15.47
C ILE A 299 1.39 9.59 14.25
N LEU A 300 1.72 8.85 13.19
CA LEU A 300 0.96 8.80 11.96
C LEU A 300 0.19 7.49 11.85
N LEU A 301 0.86 6.37 12.11
CA LEU A 301 0.28 5.03 12.00
C LEU A 301 1.16 4.00 12.72
N TRP A 302 0.58 2.82 12.98
CA TRP A 302 1.25 1.68 13.59
C TRP A 302 1.74 0.69 12.52
N TYR A 303 2.99 0.25 12.57
CA TYR A 303 3.47 -0.90 11.81
C TYR A 303 3.49 -2.12 12.71
N GLN A 304 2.53 -3.03 12.54
CA GLN A 304 2.29 -4.09 13.51
C GLN A 304 3.03 -5.39 13.19
N SER A 305 3.40 -5.65 11.94
CA SER A 305 4.16 -6.85 11.58
C SER A 305 4.92 -6.68 10.28
N ASP A 306 6.06 -7.34 10.25
CA ASP A 306 6.95 -7.49 9.11
C ASP A 306 6.93 -8.95 8.65
N GLU A 307 6.46 -9.22 7.43
CA GLU A 307 6.44 -10.55 6.78
C GLU A 307 5.89 -11.67 7.68
N ALA A 308 4.77 -11.41 8.38
CA ALA A 308 4.17 -12.41 9.27
C ALA A 308 3.77 -13.70 8.53
N ASP A 309 3.43 -13.57 7.26
CA ASP A 309 3.16 -14.65 6.32
C ASP A 309 4.41 -15.46 5.99
N GLY A 310 5.50 -14.79 5.63
CA GLY A 310 6.80 -15.40 5.33
C GLY A 310 7.36 -16.17 6.52
N LYS A 311 7.32 -15.53 7.70
CA LYS A 311 7.76 -16.10 8.99
C LYS A 311 6.84 -17.21 9.51
N ALA A 312 5.71 -17.46 8.85
CA ALA A 312 4.72 -18.47 9.23
C ALA A 312 4.23 -18.31 10.69
N ASN A 313 3.97 -17.06 11.08
CA ASN A 313 3.28 -16.75 12.33
C ASN A 313 1.88 -17.42 12.33
N PRO A 314 1.21 -17.58 13.48
CA PRO A 314 -0.17 -18.08 13.47
C PRO A 314 -1.06 -17.21 12.55
N ALA A 315 -1.87 -17.82 11.70
CA ALA A 315 -2.64 -17.09 10.67
C ALA A 315 -3.57 -16.01 11.24
N ASN A 316 -4.12 -16.20 12.45
CA ASN A 316 -4.99 -15.22 13.10
C ASN A 316 -4.23 -14.13 13.90
N SER A 317 -2.90 -14.19 13.95
CA SER A 317 -2.10 -13.34 14.84
C SER A 317 -2.17 -11.86 14.46
N THR A 318 -2.13 -11.53 13.16
CA THR A 318 -2.19 -10.15 12.68
C THR A 318 -3.57 -9.52 12.93
N GLY A 319 -4.66 -10.29 12.71
CA GLY A 319 -6.03 -9.85 13.04
C GLY A 319 -6.20 -9.55 14.54
N MET A 320 -5.65 -10.39 15.41
CA MET A 320 -5.68 -10.15 16.85
C MET A 320 -4.88 -8.91 17.26
N ALA A 321 -3.71 -8.69 16.66
CA ALA A 321 -2.92 -7.49 16.89
C ALA A 321 -3.68 -6.23 16.47
N TYR A 322 -4.27 -6.25 15.27
CA TYR A 322 -5.10 -5.17 14.75
C TYR A 322 -6.25 -4.81 15.70
N GLU A 323 -7.05 -5.79 16.13
CA GLU A 323 -8.16 -5.57 17.06
C GLU A 323 -7.69 -4.93 18.39
N HIS A 324 -6.56 -5.38 18.93
CA HIS A 324 -6.03 -4.84 20.18
C HIS A 324 -5.48 -3.41 20.01
N ILE A 325 -4.76 -3.14 18.92
CA ILE A 325 -4.27 -1.79 18.61
C ILE A 325 -5.46 -0.85 18.43
N LYS A 326 -6.47 -1.20 17.63
CA LYS A 326 -7.65 -0.35 17.41
C LYS A 326 -8.48 -0.14 18.68
N ALA A 327 -8.51 -1.09 19.61
CA ALA A 327 -9.16 -0.92 20.90
C ALA A 327 -8.43 0.09 21.82
N ILE A 328 -7.11 0.22 21.68
CA ILE A 328 -6.31 1.21 22.43
C ILE A 328 -6.30 2.56 21.70
N ASP A 329 -6.13 2.55 20.39
CA ASP A 329 -5.99 3.73 19.55
C ASP A 329 -6.81 3.57 18.26
N PRO A 330 -8.08 4.03 18.28
CA PRO A 330 -8.92 4.00 17.09
C PRO A 330 -8.57 5.13 16.09
N TYR A 331 -7.72 6.10 16.47
CA TYR A 331 -7.49 7.35 15.74
C TYR A 331 -6.33 7.30 14.74
N HIS A 332 -5.58 6.20 14.70
CA HIS A 332 -4.52 5.98 13.73
C HIS A 332 -4.72 4.64 12.98
N PRO A 333 -4.36 4.57 11.68
CA PRO A 333 -4.33 3.33 10.92
C PRO A 333 -3.26 2.35 11.39
N VAL A 334 -3.46 1.09 11.03
CA VAL A 334 -2.51 0.00 11.26
C VAL A 334 -1.99 -0.52 9.92
N SER A 335 -0.69 -0.77 9.82
CA SER A 335 -0.02 -1.27 8.63
C SER A 335 0.79 -2.54 8.91
N LEU A 336 1.05 -3.31 7.87
CA LEU A 336 1.96 -4.48 7.89
C LEU A 336 2.58 -4.70 6.52
N ALA A 337 3.62 -5.54 6.43
CA ALA A 337 4.17 -6.02 5.17
C ALA A 337 3.87 -7.52 4.96
N LEU A 338 3.53 -7.89 3.72
CA LEU A 338 3.35 -9.26 3.27
C LEU A 338 4.26 -9.55 2.06
N ASN A 339 5.04 -10.62 2.18
CA ASN A 339 6.01 -11.04 1.15
C ASN A 339 5.47 -12.20 0.31
N CYS A 340 4.59 -13.05 0.84
CA CYS A 340 4.23 -14.28 0.15
C CYS A 340 3.28 -14.04 -1.02
N TRP A 341 3.48 -14.78 -2.11
CA TRP A 341 2.62 -14.68 -3.28
C TRP A 341 1.21 -15.16 -2.97
N ASP A 342 1.07 -16.36 -2.38
CA ASP A 342 -0.23 -16.99 -2.17
C ASP A 342 -0.25 -17.90 -0.92
N PHE A 343 -0.16 -17.26 0.26
CA PHE A 343 -0.13 -17.97 1.54
C PHE A 343 -0.95 -17.23 2.62
N HIS A 344 -2.17 -17.69 2.86
CA HIS A 344 -3.11 -17.19 3.88
C HIS A 344 -3.34 -15.67 3.85
N TYR A 345 -3.44 -15.10 2.63
CA TYR A 345 -3.63 -13.66 2.44
C TYR A 345 -4.86 -13.12 3.20
N ALA A 346 -5.98 -13.87 3.18
CA ALA A 346 -7.21 -13.45 3.85
C ALA A 346 -7.09 -13.42 5.38
N GLU A 347 -6.23 -14.23 5.98
CA GLU A 347 -6.01 -14.23 7.41
C GLU A 347 -4.97 -13.17 7.81
N TYR A 348 -3.84 -13.09 7.10
CA TYR A 348 -2.80 -12.12 7.41
C TYR A 348 -3.20 -10.69 7.08
N GLY A 349 -3.81 -10.45 5.91
CA GLY A 349 -4.26 -9.14 5.46
C GLY A 349 -5.43 -8.56 6.27
N ALA A 350 -6.12 -9.39 7.05
CA ALA A 350 -7.17 -8.90 7.97
C ALA A 350 -6.59 -7.98 9.07
N GLY A 351 -5.29 -8.09 9.35
CA GLY A 351 -4.60 -7.38 10.42
C GLY A 351 -4.06 -5.98 10.09
N ALA A 352 -4.52 -5.33 9.02
CA ALA A 352 -4.09 -3.98 8.69
C ALA A 352 -5.13 -3.19 7.88
N ASP A 353 -5.03 -1.87 7.95
CA ASP A 353 -5.68 -0.92 7.03
C ASP A 353 -4.81 -0.68 5.79
N ILE A 354 -3.49 -0.69 5.98
CA ILE A 354 -2.47 -0.50 4.94
C ILE A 354 -1.64 -1.76 4.81
N ILE A 355 -1.67 -2.40 3.65
CA ILE A 355 -0.83 -3.56 3.35
C ILE A 355 0.32 -3.09 2.46
N MET A 356 1.53 -3.52 2.76
CA MET A 356 2.70 -3.27 1.94
C MET A 356 3.22 -4.56 1.35
N SER A 357 3.75 -4.48 0.14
CA SER A 357 4.56 -5.56 -0.43
C SER A 357 6.01 -5.15 -0.62
N ASP A 358 6.89 -6.12 -0.46
CA ASP A 358 8.35 -6.05 -0.52
C ASP A 358 8.90 -7.02 -1.58
N VAL A 359 8.35 -6.91 -2.79
CA VAL A 359 8.81 -7.66 -3.96
C VAL A 359 10.13 -7.05 -4.46
N TYR A 360 11.21 -7.82 -4.37
CA TYR A 360 12.57 -7.38 -4.73
C TYR A 360 13.12 -8.18 -5.92
N PRO A 361 12.85 -7.77 -7.17
CA PRO A 361 13.23 -8.55 -8.35
C PRO A 361 14.66 -8.29 -8.83
N VAL A 362 15.35 -7.26 -8.33
CA VAL A 362 16.62 -6.79 -8.94
C VAL A 362 17.79 -7.67 -8.53
N ALA A 363 18.43 -8.30 -9.52
CA ALA A 363 19.62 -9.15 -9.34
C ALA A 363 19.42 -10.36 -8.42
N ILE A 364 18.19 -10.88 -8.38
CA ILE A 364 17.83 -12.15 -7.77
C ILE A 364 18.04 -13.32 -8.74
N ASN A 365 18.17 -14.54 -8.22
CA ASN A 365 17.90 -15.74 -9.00
C ASN A 365 16.57 -16.34 -8.54
N ALA A 366 15.49 -16.03 -9.26
CA ALA A 366 14.14 -16.42 -8.86
C ALA A 366 13.86 -17.93 -8.94
N THR A 367 14.71 -18.69 -9.66
CA THR A 367 14.51 -20.13 -9.88
C THR A 367 15.41 -21.02 -9.02
N PHE A 368 16.46 -20.46 -8.41
CA PHE A 368 17.39 -21.23 -7.59
C PHE A 368 17.99 -20.38 -6.45
N SER A 369 17.81 -20.87 -5.23
CA SER A 369 18.33 -20.25 -4.02
C SER A 369 19.81 -20.55 -3.87
N THR A 370 20.66 -19.55 -4.09
CA THR A 370 22.11 -19.65 -3.81
C THR A 370 22.42 -19.73 -2.32
N VAL A 371 21.48 -19.30 -1.47
CA VAL A 371 21.61 -19.35 -0.01
C VAL A 371 21.39 -20.77 0.51
N TYR A 372 20.34 -21.44 0.04
CA TYR A 372 19.94 -22.75 0.56
C TYR A 372 20.31 -23.92 -0.34
N GLY A 373 20.76 -23.68 -1.57
CA GLY A 373 21.09 -24.72 -2.55
C GLY A 373 19.86 -25.48 -3.02
N THR A 374 18.73 -24.79 -3.20
CA THR A 374 17.42 -25.37 -3.54
C THR A 374 16.84 -24.70 -4.78
N GLU A 375 16.10 -25.47 -5.59
CA GLU A 375 15.22 -24.90 -6.60
C GLU A 375 14.10 -24.10 -5.92
N CYS A 376 13.67 -23.02 -6.55
CA CYS A 376 12.51 -22.23 -6.11
C CYS A 376 11.35 -22.42 -7.08
N ASN A 377 10.20 -22.80 -6.53
CA ASN A 377 8.94 -22.98 -7.25
C ASN A 377 7.76 -22.91 -6.26
N ALA A 378 6.54 -23.11 -6.77
CA ALA A 378 5.30 -23.06 -5.99
C ALA A 378 5.22 -24.01 -4.76
N THR A 379 6.16 -24.93 -4.58
CA THR A 379 6.14 -25.93 -3.48
C THR A 379 7.46 -26.08 -2.72
N TYR A 380 8.52 -25.35 -3.11
CA TYR A 380 9.86 -25.56 -2.58
C TYR A 380 10.76 -24.35 -2.79
N GLY A 381 11.73 -24.18 -1.88
CA GLY A 381 12.74 -23.14 -1.94
C GLY A 381 12.31 -21.82 -1.30
N CYS A 382 13.31 -20.98 -1.06
CA CYS A 382 13.14 -19.56 -0.73
C CYS A 382 14.24 -18.80 -1.47
N CYS A 383 13.83 -17.93 -2.39
CA CYS A 383 14.73 -17.17 -3.26
C CYS A 383 14.76 -15.67 -2.92
N GLY A 384 14.09 -15.23 -1.85
CA GLY A 384 13.97 -13.83 -1.46
C GLY A 384 12.71 -13.14 -1.97
N CYS A 385 12.20 -13.57 -3.12
CA CYS A 385 10.95 -13.10 -3.72
C CYS A 385 10.07 -14.32 -4.04
N ASP A 386 8.94 -14.46 -3.36
CA ASP A 386 8.09 -15.66 -3.46
C ASP A 386 7.31 -15.71 -4.78
N ASP A 387 7.47 -16.81 -5.52
CA ASP A 387 6.89 -17.07 -6.86
C ASP A 387 7.09 -15.94 -7.90
N CYS A 388 8.17 -15.18 -7.75
CA CYS A 388 8.57 -14.13 -8.69
C CYS A 388 9.27 -14.71 -9.93
N GLU A 389 9.28 -13.95 -11.02
CA GLU A 389 10.05 -14.25 -12.24
C GLU A 389 11.45 -13.62 -12.24
N GLY A 390 11.69 -12.61 -11.39
CA GLY A 390 12.92 -11.84 -11.33
C GLY A 390 12.92 -10.67 -12.33
N ASN A 391 11.77 -10.05 -12.55
CA ASN A 391 11.59 -8.89 -13.41
C ASN A 391 10.72 -7.81 -12.74
N PHE A 392 10.63 -6.62 -13.33
CA PHE A 392 9.89 -5.52 -12.70
C PHE A 392 8.39 -5.78 -12.62
N GLU A 393 7.83 -6.58 -13.53
CA GLU A 393 6.42 -6.95 -13.55
C GLU A 393 6.00 -7.71 -12.29
N ASP A 394 6.93 -8.37 -11.57
CA ASP A 394 6.63 -8.96 -10.27
C ASP A 394 6.00 -7.95 -9.29
N ILE A 395 6.37 -6.66 -9.40
CA ILE A 395 5.86 -5.57 -8.54
C ILE A 395 4.42 -5.25 -8.89
N SER A 396 4.12 -5.00 -10.17
CA SER A 396 2.77 -4.67 -10.62
C SER A 396 1.81 -5.83 -10.39
N VAL A 397 2.22 -7.04 -10.78
CA VAL A 397 1.44 -8.26 -10.60
C VAL A 397 1.09 -8.49 -9.13
N ARG A 398 2.02 -8.23 -8.20
CA ARG A 398 1.74 -8.38 -6.76
C ARG A 398 0.72 -7.39 -6.24
N LEU A 399 0.87 -6.10 -6.58
CA LEU A 399 -0.04 -5.05 -6.13
C LEU A 399 -1.45 -5.23 -6.72
N ASP A 400 -1.54 -5.57 -8.02
CA ASP A 400 -2.81 -5.85 -8.69
C ASP A 400 -3.50 -7.08 -8.08
N GLU A 401 -2.73 -8.11 -7.72
CA GLU A 401 -3.26 -9.29 -7.06
C GLU A 401 -3.78 -9.00 -5.64
N PHE A 402 -3.10 -8.15 -4.87
CA PHE A 402 -3.60 -7.69 -3.56
C PHE A 402 -4.93 -6.94 -3.72
N HIS A 403 -5.02 -6.00 -4.67
CA HIS A 403 -6.29 -5.33 -4.99
C HIS A 403 -7.40 -6.29 -5.40
N ARG A 404 -7.09 -7.29 -6.24
CA ARG A 404 -8.06 -8.29 -6.68
C ARG A 404 -8.58 -9.12 -5.51
N ARG A 405 -7.68 -9.57 -4.62
CA ARG A 405 -8.04 -10.34 -3.43
C ARG A 405 -8.87 -9.53 -2.45
N ASP A 406 -8.49 -8.27 -2.22
CA ASP A 406 -9.26 -7.33 -1.40
C ASP A 406 -10.67 -7.14 -1.97
N GLU A 407 -10.79 -6.93 -3.28
CA GLU A 407 -12.08 -6.78 -3.93
C GLU A 407 -12.93 -8.04 -3.84
N ILE A 408 -12.35 -9.25 -3.86
CA ILE A 408 -13.10 -10.50 -3.61
C ILE A 408 -13.58 -10.56 -2.15
N LEU A 409 -12.69 -10.28 -1.19
CA LEU A 409 -12.96 -10.32 0.25
C LEU A 409 -13.93 -9.21 0.69
N GLY A 410 -14.09 -8.16 -0.10
CA GLY A 410 -14.93 -7.00 0.25
C GLY A 410 -14.19 -5.94 1.03
N TRP A 411 -12.87 -5.98 0.99
CA TRP A 411 -12.01 -4.97 1.58
C TRP A 411 -11.71 -3.85 0.59
N GLN A 412 -11.09 -2.81 1.13
CA GLN A 412 -10.45 -1.73 0.39
C GLN A 412 -9.24 -1.30 1.20
N LYS A 413 -8.25 -2.19 1.27
CA LYS A 413 -7.01 -1.86 1.96
C LYS A 413 -6.24 -0.89 1.09
N THR A 414 -5.54 0.03 1.74
CA THR A 414 -4.59 0.90 1.04
C THR A 414 -3.31 0.12 0.82
N GLN A 415 -2.78 0.14 -0.40
CA GLN A 415 -1.54 -0.56 -0.72
C GLN A 415 -0.36 0.39 -0.71
N TRP A 416 0.72 0.02 -0.03
CA TRP A 416 2.02 0.68 -0.07
C TRP A 416 3.06 -0.25 -0.69
N PHE A 417 4.24 0.27 -1.01
CA PHE A 417 5.32 -0.55 -1.56
C PHE A 417 6.67 -0.27 -0.89
N ALA A 418 7.43 -1.34 -0.66
CA ALA A 418 8.82 -1.26 -0.23
C ALA A 418 9.70 -1.67 -1.41
N PRO A 419 10.34 -0.72 -2.12
CA PRO A 419 11.31 -1.06 -3.16
C PRO A 419 12.65 -1.49 -2.56
N GLN A 420 13.41 -2.25 -3.36
CA GLN A 420 14.73 -2.73 -3.01
C GLN A 420 15.73 -1.57 -3.10
N ALA A 421 16.21 -1.05 -1.97
CA ALA A 421 17.31 -0.08 -1.92
C ALA A 421 18.60 -0.68 -1.31
N PHE A 422 18.71 -2.00 -1.37
CA PHE A 422 19.77 -2.80 -0.76
C PHE A 422 20.29 -3.88 -1.71
N GLY A 423 21.36 -4.57 -1.33
CA GLY A 423 21.86 -5.72 -2.09
C GLY A 423 23.26 -6.16 -1.68
N ASN A 424 23.84 -7.05 -2.48
CA ASN A 424 25.09 -7.75 -2.14
C ASN A 424 24.96 -8.53 -0.82
N GLU A 425 23.77 -9.07 -0.59
CA GLU A 425 23.42 -9.81 0.62
C GLU A 425 22.36 -10.87 0.32
N THR A 426 22.21 -11.83 1.25
CA THR A 426 21.25 -12.94 1.24
C THR A 426 20.97 -13.50 -0.17
N PHE A 427 19.93 -13.02 -0.86
CA PHE A 427 19.50 -13.52 -2.17
C PHE A 427 19.91 -12.63 -3.37
N TRP A 428 20.30 -11.38 -3.14
CA TRP A 428 20.49 -10.36 -4.18
C TRP A 428 21.97 -10.12 -4.44
N ALA A 429 22.41 -10.40 -5.67
CA ALA A 429 23.83 -10.41 -6.03
C ALA A 429 24.48 -9.01 -6.07
N ARG A 430 23.68 -7.93 -6.12
CA ARG A 430 24.14 -6.54 -6.12
C ARG A 430 23.04 -5.61 -5.64
N TYR A 431 23.41 -4.36 -5.35
CA TYR A 431 22.47 -3.26 -5.20
C TYR A 431 21.79 -2.94 -6.55
N PRO A 432 20.59 -2.35 -6.52
CA PRO A 432 20.03 -1.71 -7.69
C PRO A 432 20.88 -0.50 -8.11
N THR A 433 20.81 -0.23 -9.41
CA THR A 433 21.21 1.03 -10.01
C THR A 433 20.16 2.09 -9.74
N ALA A 434 20.50 3.35 -10.00
CA ALA A 434 19.57 4.44 -9.79
C ALA A 434 18.30 4.30 -10.65
N GLU A 435 18.44 3.90 -11.91
CA GLU A 435 17.32 3.75 -12.83
C GLU A 435 16.39 2.61 -12.44
N GLU A 436 16.92 1.50 -11.91
CA GLU A 436 16.10 0.39 -11.41
C GLU A 436 15.25 0.83 -10.20
N GLU A 437 15.81 1.63 -9.29
CA GLU A 437 15.07 2.17 -8.13
C GLU A 437 13.93 3.12 -8.54
N VAL A 438 14.16 3.94 -9.56
CA VAL A 438 13.11 4.78 -10.17
C VAL A 438 12.00 3.91 -10.75
N VAL A 439 12.34 2.89 -11.54
CA VAL A 439 11.37 1.98 -12.16
C VAL A 439 10.54 1.28 -11.09
N MET A 440 11.16 0.69 -10.06
CA MET A 440 10.44 0.01 -8.98
C MET A 440 9.47 0.96 -8.25
N THR A 441 9.94 2.18 -7.94
CA THR A 441 9.12 3.19 -7.26
C THR A 441 7.93 3.62 -8.12
N VAL A 442 8.17 4.09 -9.34
CA VAL A 442 7.11 4.67 -10.18
C VAL A 442 6.13 3.61 -10.68
N LEU A 443 6.62 2.41 -11.03
CA LEU A 443 5.74 1.28 -11.38
C LEU A 443 4.79 0.94 -10.23
N SER A 444 5.28 0.90 -9.00
CA SER A 444 4.42 0.61 -7.85
C SER A 444 3.29 1.65 -7.68
N VAL A 445 3.57 2.92 -7.96
CA VAL A 445 2.58 4.02 -7.90
C VAL A 445 1.54 3.90 -9.02
N ASN A 446 1.98 3.55 -10.22
CA ASN A 446 1.10 3.26 -11.36
C ASN A 446 0.15 2.08 -11.06
N HIS A 447 0.54 1.15 -10.17
CA HIS A 447 -0.27 -0.04 -9.85
C HIS A 447 -0.99 -0.01 -8.50
N GLY A 448 -0.68 0.90 -7.58
CA GLY A 448 -1.42 0.91 -6.32
C GLY A 448 -0.89 1.79 -5.24
N ALA A 449 0.43 1.93 -5.21
CA ALA A 449 1.13 2.39 -4.04
C ALA A 449 0.74 3.83 -3.68
N LYS A 450 0.27 4.01 -2.45
CA LYS A 450 -0.06 5.31 -1.82
C LYS A 450 1.00 5.76 -0.81
N GLY A 451 2.09 5.01 -0.75
CA GLY A 451 3.27 5.29 0.06
C GLY A 451 4.40 4.34 -0.31
N ILE A 452 5.63 4.84 -0.14
CA ILE A 452 6.88 4.16 -0.47
C ILE A 452 7.75 4.12 0.79
N VAL A 453 8.14 2.92 1.19
CA VAL A 453 9.01 2.69 2.37
C VAL A 453 10.15 1.78 1.95
N MET A 454 11.22 2.36 1.40
CA MET A 454 12.34 1.61 0.83
C MET A 454 13.06 0.76 1.89
N TRP A 455 13.40 -0.50 1.57
CA TRP A 455 14.26 -1.34 2.40
C TRP A 455 15.67 -1.34 1.81
N ASN A 456 16.73 -0.94 2.51
CA ASN A 456 16.74 -0.24 3.80
C ASN A 456 17.83 0.83 3.86
N TYR A 457 17.83 1.58 4.95
CA TYR A 457 18.78 2.66 5.20
C TYR A 457 19.70 2.33 6.39
N PRO A 458 21.01 2.67 6.32
CA PRO A 458 21.69 3.41 5.25
C PRO A 458 21.82 2.67 3.90
N ALA A 459 21.58 3.39 2.81
CA ALA A 459 21.76 2.90 1.43
C ALA A 459 23.14 3.28 0.87
N THR A 460 23.39 2.98 -0.41
CA THR A 460 24.59 3.50 -1.09
C THR A 460 24.44 5.01 -1.33
N PRO A 461 25.54 5.79 -1.44
CA PRO A 461 25.45 7.22 -1.72
C PRO A 461 24.74 7.56 -3.04
N GLU A 462 24.79 6.66 -4.02
CA GLU A 462 24.08 6.81 -5.29
C GLU A 462 22.57 6.69 -5.09
N LEU A 463 22.11 5.65 -4.38
CA LEU A 463 20.70 5.43 -4.09
C LEU A 463 20.15 6.50 -3.16
N GLU A 464 20.88 6.90 -2.11
CA GLU A 464 20.48 8.00 -1.21
C GLU A 464 20.33 9.33 -1.98
N GLY A 465 21.29 9.66 -2.84
CA GLY A 465 21.22 10.87 -3.66
C GLY A 465 20.09 10.83 -4.70
N LEU A 466 19.69 9.64 -5.15
CA LEU A 466 18.52 9.46 -6.01
C LEU A 466 17.22 9.59 -5.22
N THR A 467 17.05 8.84 -4.14
CA THR A 467 15.79 8.79 -3.40
C THR A 467 15.49 10.11 -2.72
N SER A 468 16.52 10.89 -2.34
CA SER A 468 16.33 12.29 -1.94
C SER A 468 15.74 13.17 -3.06
N LYS A 469 16.10 12.93 -4.33
CA LYS A 469 15.47 13.64 -5.47
C LYS A 469 14.05 13.17 -5.72
N LEU A 470 13.80 11.85 -5.64
CA LEU A 470 12.45 11.28 -5.79
C LEU A 470 11.52 11.73 -4.65
N ALA A 471 12.03 11.96 -3.44
CA ALA A 471 11.27 12.58 -2.37
C ALA A 471 10.71 13.94 -2.83
N GLY A 472 11.50 14.75 -3.53
CA GLY A 472 11.04 16.00 -4.14
C GLY A 472 9.92 15.87 -5.18
N VAL A 473 9.64 14.66 -5.69
CA VAL A 473 8.47 14.35 -6.54
C VAL A 473 7.31 13.89 -5.67
N PHE A 474 7.53 12.89 -4.82
CA PHE A 474 6.46 12.23 -4.05
C PHE A 474 6.03 12.98 -2.79
N THR A 475 6.71 14.07 -2.44
CA THR A 475 6.27 15.02 -1.41
C THR A 475 5.93 16.39 -2.01
N ASN A 476 5.91 16.53 -3.35
CA ASN A 476 5.48 17.74 -4.02
C ASN A 476 3.96 17.87 -3.91
N GLU A 477 3.46 19.01 -3.46
CA GLU A 477 2.03 19.25 -3.27
C GLU A 477 1.21 18.98 -4.54
N ALA A 478 1.64 19.49 -5.70
CA ALA A 478 0.94 19.28 -6.96
C ALA A 478 0.86 17.80 -7.36
N ALA A 479 1.96 17.05 -7.17
CA ALA A 479 1.97 15.62 -7.44
C ALA A 479 1.08 14.84 -6.45
N VAL A 480 1.20 15.12 -5.16
CA VAL A 480 0.48 14.42 -4.08
C VAL A 480 -1.03 14.61 -4.20
N GLU A 481 -1.50 15.81 -4.57
CA GLU A 481 -2.91 16.08 -4.82
C GLU A 481 -3.50 15.19 -5.93
N PHE A 482 -2.75 14.91 -7.00
CA PHE A 482 -3.18 13.93 -8.02
C PHE A 482 -3.13 12.51 -7.47
N LEU A 483 -1.98 12.10 -6.91
CA LEU A 483 -1.72 10.72 -6.52
C LEU A 483 -2.70 10.22 -5.46
N LEU A 484 -3.17 11.12 -4.58
CA LEU A 484 -4.05 10.80 -3.46
C LEU A 484 -5.45 11.39 -3.57
N GLY A 485 -5.70 12.35 -4.47
CA GLY A 485 -6.99 13.04 -4.61
C GLY A 485 -7.70 12.81 -5.94
N THR A 486 -7.16 11.97 -6.83
CA THR A 486 -7.72 11.73 -8.17
C THR A 486 -7.78 10.25 -8.48
N GLU A 487 -8.78 9.85 -9.29
CA GLU A 487 -8.87 8.49 -9.80
C GLU A 487 -7.69 8.17 -10.71
N ARG A 488 -7.08 7.01 -10.48
CA ARG A 488 -6.02 6.49 -11.33
C ARG A 488 -6.62 5.65 -12.44
N THR A 489 -6.21 5.91 -13.69
CA THR A 489 -6.33 4.94 -14.78
C THR A 489 -4.96 4.36 -15.09
N GLN A 490 -4.80 3.06 -14.91
CA GLN A 490 -3.57 2.30 -15.18
C GLN A 490 -3.72 1.43 -16.44
N ASP A 491 -2.68 0.66 -16.78
CA ASP A 491 -2.66 -0.28 -17.90
C ASP A 491 -2.99 0.38 -19.25
N LEU A 492 -2.55 1.62 -19.45
CA LEU A 492 -2.82 2.35 -20.68
C LEU A 492 -2.19 1.63 -21.88
N PRO A 493 -2.91 1.47 -23.01
CA PRO A 493 -2.34 0.85 -24.19
C PRO A 493 -1.13 1.65 -24.70
N VAL A 494 -0.03 0.94 -24.96
CA VAL A 494 1.17 1.52 -25.57
C VAL A 494 1.44 0.87 -26.92
N GLU A 495 1.48 1.69 -27.98
CA GLU A 495 1.86 1.28 -29.32
C GLU A 495 3.34 1.56 -29.60
N GLY A 496 3.95 0.77 -30.48
CA GLY A 496 5.36 0.92 -30.87
C GLY A 496 6.36 0.23 -29.94
N ALA A 497 5.96 -0.12 -28.72
CA ALA A 497 6.81 -0.77 -27.73
C ALA A 497 6.13 -1.96 -27.02
N LYS A 498 6.93 -2.72 -26.28
CA LYS A 498 6.47 -3.72 -25.30
C LYS A 498 7.15 -3.42 -23.97
N ARG A 499 6.55 -3.88 -22.87
CA ARG A 499 7.07 -3.68 -21.50
C ARG A 499 7.28 -2.19 -21.18
N VAL A 500 6.31 -1.37 -21.58
CA VAL A 500 6.15 0.01 -21.14
C VAL A 500 4.86 0.06 -20.34
N ASP A 501 4.97 0.51 -19.10
CA ASP A 501 3.83 0.75 -18.23
C ASP A 501 3.45 2.24 -18.26
N ALA A 502 2.16 2.54 -18.21
CA ALA A 502 1.68 3.91 -18.23
C ALA A 502 0.36 4.07 -17.47
N ALA A 503 0.26 5.18 -16.75
CA ALA A 503 -0.91 5.56 -15.96
C ALA A 503 -1.18 7.07 -16.03
N VAL A 504 -2.44 7.45 -15.82
CA VAL A 504 -2.88 8.85 -15.75
C VAL A 504 -3.83 9.10 -14.59
N TRP A 505 -3.81 10.35 -14.11
CA TRP A 505 -4.75 10.91 -13.15
C TRP A 505 -5.32 12.21 -13.72
N VAL A 506 -6.64 12.27 -13.88
CA VAL A 506 -7.32 13.39 -14.55
C VAL A 506 -8.07 14.24 -13.54
N ASP A 507 -7.61 15.47 -13.31
CA ASP A 507 -8.29 16.44 -12.46
C ASP A 507 -9.05 17.45 -13.34
N GLU A 508 -10.35 17.19 -13.50
CA GLU A 508 -11.28 18.03 -14.25
C GLU A 508 -11.47 19.43 -13.64
N ALA A 509 -11.33 19.56 -12.32
CA ALA A 509 -11.51 20.82 -11.62
C ALA A 509 -10.30 21.73 -11.85
N LYS A 510 -9.08 21.17 -11.80
CA LYS A 510 -7.83 21.89 -12.11
C LYS A 510 -7.56 22.05 -13.60
N LYS A 511 -8.28 21.30 -14.44
CA LYS A 511 -8.01 21.19 -15.88
C LYS A 511 -6.55 20.77 -16.14
N GLN A 512 -6.13 19.73 -15.45
CA GLN A 512 -4.78 19.19 -15.52
C GLN A 512 -4.81 17.67 -15.46
N VAL A 513 -3.78 17.04 -16.05
CA VAL A 513 -3.59 15.58 -16.04
C VAL A 513 -2.16 15.27 -15.63
N LEU A 514 -2.00 14.44 -14.59
CA LEU A 514 -0.72 13.82 -14.27
C LEU A 514 -0.55 12.57 -15.11
N VAL A 515 0.61 12.44 -15.75
CA VAL A 515 0.98 11.32 -16.61
C VAL A 515 2.24 10.67 -16.05
N SER A 516 2.24 9.33 -16.02
CA SER A 516 3.40 8.51 -15.68
C SER A 516 3.65 7.47 -16.76
N VAL A 517 4.89 7.34 -17.22
CA VAL A 517 5.32 6.34 -18.21
C VAL A 517 6.65 5.73 -17.80
N VAL A 518 6.76 4.41 -17.79
CA VAL A 518 7.92 3.65 -17.31
C VAL A 518 8.34 2.61 -18.35
N ASN A 519 9.57 2.69 -18.87
CA ASN A 519 10.16 1.59 -19.65
C ASN A 519 10.71 0.52 -18.71
N LEU A 520 10.18 -0.71 -18.76
CA LEU A 520 10.63 -1.83 -17.91
C LEU A 520 11.78 -2.63 -18.53
N SER A 521 12.25 -2.23 -19.71
CA SER A 521 13.34 -2.88 -20.43
C SER A 521 14.67 -2.17 -20.18
N TYR A 522 15.74 -2.94 -19.98
CA TYR A 522 17.11 -2.43 -19.95
C TYR A 522 17.58 -1.94 -21.32
N ASP A 523 16.94 -2.42 -22.39
CA ASP A 523 17.25 -2.03 -23.76
C ASP A 523 16.52 -0.74 -24.14
N GLU A 524 17.18 0.05 -25.00
CA GLU A 524 16.57 1.19 -25.67
C GLU A 524 15.43 0.72 -26.59
N ILE A 525 14.32 1.46 -26.56
CA ILE A 525 13.26 1.38 -27.54
C ILE A 525 13.53 2.44 -28.59
N SER A 526 14.04 2.03 -29.76
CA SER A 526 14.29 2.97 -30.85
C SER A 526 13.03 3.21 -31.68
N GLY A 527 12.69 4.49 -31.86
CA GLY A 527 11.57 4.92 -32.70
C GLY A 527 10.31 5.25 -31.92
N GLU A 528 9.31 5.75 -32.64
CA GLU A 528 8.11 6.35 -32.06
C GLU A 528 7.35 5.36 -31.17
N ILE A 529 6.99 5.83 -29.97
CA ILE A 529 6.03 5.17 -29.08
C ILE A 529 4.82 6.06 -28.86
N ARG A 530 3.65 5.44 -28.66
CA ARG A 530 2.39 6.15 -28.40
C ARG A 530 1.69 5.58 -27.18
N VAL A 531 1.41 6.41 -26.18
CA VAL A 531 0.55 6.08 -25.04
C VAL A 531 -0.86 6.56 -25.38
N ILE A 532 -1.80 5.62 -25.43
CA ILE A 532 -3.20 5.90 -25.74
C ILE A 532 -3.90 6.36 -24.45
N LEU A 533 -4.44 7.58 -24.47
CA LEU A 533 -5.17 8.14 -23.34
C LEU A 533 -6.61 7.61 -23.28
N PRO A 534 -7.25 7.63 -22.09
CA PRO A 534 -8.65 7.22 -21.97
C PRO A 534 -9.60 8.05 -22.84
N ASP A 535 -10.71 7.44 -23.27
CA ASP A 535 -11.73 8.10 -24.09
C ASP A 535 -12.21 9.41 -23.43
N GLY A 536 -12.13 10.52 -24.17
CA GLY A 536 -12.54 11.85 -23.71
C GLY A 536 -11.45 12.63 -22.95
N VAL A 537 -10.29 12.04 -22.71
CA VAL A 537 -9.13 12.74 -22.14
C VAL A 537 -8.29 13.35 -23.26
N GLU A 538 -8.41 14.66 -23.45
CA GLU A 538 -7.58 15.43 -24.37
C GLU A 538 -6.62 16.31 -23.56
N VAL A 539 -5.31 16.17 -23.78
CA VAL A 539 -4.30 16.97 -23.08
C VAL A 539 -3.60 17.95 -24.01
N GLY A 540 -3.14 19.06 -23.43
CA GLY A 540 -2.48 20.19 -24.09
C GLY A 540 -0.98 20.22 -23.82
N GLU A 541 -0.45 21.41 -23.52
CA GLU A 541 0.98 21.57 -23.23
C GLU A 541 1.39 20.95 -21.89
N VAL A 542 2.66 20.52 -21.82
CA VAL A 542 3.28 20.12 -20.55
C VAL A 542 3.42 21.35 -19.66
N VAL A 543 2.79 21.30 -18.50
CA VAL A 543 2.79 22.36 -17.49
C VAL A 543 4.03 22.24 -16.61
N GLU A 544 4.36 21.01 -16.19
CA GLU A 544 5.46 20.74 -15.28
C GLU A 544 6.02 19.34 -15.53
N VAL A 545 7.35 19.22 -15.57
CA VAL A 545 8.03 17.92 -15.59
C VAL A 545 8.52 17.64 -14.18
N LEU A 546 7.95 16.62 -13.55
CA LEU A 546 8.31 16.20 -12.20
C LEU A 546 9.51 15.23 -12.23
N TRP A 547 9.55 14.35 -13.23
CA TRP A 547 10.63 13.39 -13.44
C TRP A 547 10.83 13.07 -14.92
N GLY A 548 12.08 12.81 -15.31
CA GLY A 548 12.46 12.43 -16.66
C GLY A 548 12.76 13.61 -17.58
N ASP A 549 13.24 13.30 -18.77
CA ASP A 549 13.70 14.25 -19.78
C ASP A 549 13.19 13.93 -21.20
N VAL A 550 12.26 12.98 -21.30
CA VAL A 550 11.62 12.61 -22.57
C VAL A 550 10.72 13.75 -23.06
N ALA A 551 10.85 14.09 -24.34
CA ALA A 551 9.94 15.03 -24.99
C ALA A 551 8.66 14.29 -25.42
N TRP A 552 7.54 14.63 -24.77
CA TRP A 552 6.21 14.11 -25.09
C TRP A 552 5.41 15.13 -25.90
N GLU A 553 4.86 14.69 -27.03
CA GLU A 553 4.02 15.49 -27.92
C GLU A 553 2.62 14.91 -28.02
N MET A 554 1.63 15.78 -28.24
CA MET A 554 0.25 15.37 -28.46
C MET A 554 -0.06 15.19 -29.93
N VAL A 555 -0.36 13.95 -30.34
CA VAL A 555 -0.68 13.61 -31.73
C VAL A 555 -1.88 12.67 -31.76
N ASP A 556 -2.95 13.10 -32.43
CA ASP A 556 -4.18 12.32 -32.63
C ASP A 556 -4.77 11.74 -31.32
N GLY A 557 -4.78 12.54 -30.25
CA GLY A 557 -5.32 12.14 -28.94
C GLY A 557 -4.42 11.20 -28.12
N SER A 558 -3.17 10.99 -28.54
CA SER A 558 -2.17 10.16 -27.86
C SER A 558 -0.95 10.97 -27.46
N LEU A 559 -0.26 10.53 -26.40
CA LEU A 559 1.05 11.04 -26.02
C LEU A 559 2.13 10.29 -26.80
N VAL A 560 2.98 11.02 -27.50
CA VAL A 560 3.96 10.46 -28.43
C VAL A 560 5.37 10.88 -28.05
N ALA A 561 6.27 9.91 -27.90
CA ALA A 561 7.70 10.15 -27.84
C ALA A 561 8.33 9.67 -29.16
N THR A 562 8.75 10.63 -30.00
CA THR A 562 9.17 10.36 -31.39
C THR A 562 10.54 9.68 -31.49
N GLU A 563 11.44 9.96 -30.54
CA GLU A 563 12.78 9.37 -30.47
C GLU A 563 12.79 8.01 -29.75
N GLY A 564 11.67 7.61 -29.14
CA GLY A 564 11.55 6.41 -28.31
C GLY A 564 11.97 6.64 -26.87
N LEU A 565 12.42 5.60 -26.19
CA LEU A 565 12.82 5.64 -24.77
C LEU A 565 14.16 4.93 -24.57
N LEU A 566 15.04 5.51 -23.75
CA LEU A 566 16.22 4.81 -23.22
C LEU A 566 15.79 3.66 -22.31
N GLY A 567 16.70 2.72 -22.10
CA GLY A 567 16.49 1.61 -21.15
C GLY A 567 16.18 2.15 -19.76
N LEU A 568 15.15 1.61 -19.10
CA LEU A 568 14.67 2.01 -17.78
C LEU A 568 14.27 3.49 -17.65
N GLN A 569 14.06 4.19 -18.77
CA GLN A 569 13.67 5.61 -18.74
C GLN A 569 12.24 5.76 -18.25
N THR A 570 12.04 6.73 -17.35
CA THR A 570 10.77 7.02 -16.70
C THR A 570 10.43 8.49 -16.85
N SER A 571 9.17 8.80 -17.07
CA SER A 571 8.63 10.16 -17.16
C SER A 571 7.45 10.32 -16.19
N VAL A 572 7.45 11.40 -15.42
CA VAL A 572 6.31 11.83 -14.60
C VAL A 572 6.11 13.32 -14.82
N PHE A 573 4.97 13.74 -15.33
CA PHE A 573 4.73 15.13 -15.72
C PHE A 573 3.25 15.51 -15.70
N ILE A 574 2.98 16.80 -15.53
CA ILE A 574 1.64 17.38 -15.53
C ILE A 574 1.41 18.08 -16.87
N THR A 575 0.24 17.88 -17.44
CA THR A 575 -0.22 18.53 -18.68
C THR A 575 -1.52 19.29 -18.45
N ALA A 576 -1.85 20.24 -19.31
CA ALA A 576 -3.18 20.86 -19.32
C ALA A 576 -4.23 19.88 -19.86
N LEU A 577 -5.44 19.89 -19.31
CA LEU A 577 -6.62 19.21 -19.87
C LEU A 577 -7.40 20.20 -20.75
N LEU A 578 -7.80 19.78 -21.96
CA LEU A 578 -8.42 20.64 -22.97
C LEU A 578 -9.95 20.69 -22.92
#